data_AF-A0AAN6JNM2-F1
#
_entry.id   AF-A0AAN6JNM2-F1
#
_cell.length_a   1.000
_cell.length_b   1.000
_cell.length_c   1.000
_cell.angle_alpha   90.00
_cell.angle_beta   90.00
_cell.angle_gamma   90.00
#
_symmetry.space_group_name_H-M   'P 1'
#
loop_
_entity.id
_entity.type
_entity.pdbx_description
1 polymer ?
#
loop_
_entity_poly.entity_id
_entity_poly.type
_entity_poly.pdbx_seq_one_letter_code
_entity_poly.pdbx_strand_id
1 'polypeptide(L)'
;MLLPSFKSLLSSILLAGSVAFAQTDGPYSLGLAPVGIEKGVLNTTLSCSVTAIGFLPLGTQTIGFGVSALLPGRVSLNQPFSIVAGTRLIVPKSLNGLAGLFGAKYYSGTVDSVVVNTPGASPASTDVAKGANLVIPTSPLIANGVSVLEIPGSGNVITVGPLTASDAGNVIISFGQIQASITTLDKNMKKTFVTAKVNCAAQKRPTSLAAITVGGTKSTKAIVPSGGGDIPTIPQGQTAGVTGFNYFCDFSGFVQGNVRVSLGGVKTSNSAVNSGGKITLASGQGNIILSSALVKSIKKIVSIADHTTLTLTTFNVAATNATPEKQNIIPDGGYTVTNVPVKAGAVVTIPPDAPGSTLPDAVFTAGQSGSTALLSLADAAGNASLRDADDNEILAIDFTCAALDPLVPVFPYDIA
;
A
#
# COMPACT_ATOMS: atom_id res chain seq x y z
N MET A 1 0.68 -65.45 -20.88
CA MET A 1 1.02 -65.08 -19.50
C MET A 1 2.46 -64.59 -19.50
N LEU A 2 2.65 -63.29 -19.73
CA LEU A 2 3.95 -62.60 -19.74
C LEU A 2 3.65 -61.16 -19.31
N LEU A 3 4.23 -60.76 -18.18
CA LEU A 3 4.06 -59.46 -17.54
C LEU A 3 4.61 -58.33 -18.43
N PRO A 4 3.88 -57.20 -18.62
CA PRO A 4 4.50 -55.95 -18.99
C PRO A 4 5.23 -55.36 -17.78
N SER A 5 6.39 -54.79 -18.07
CA SER A 5 7.40 -54.31 -17.13
C SER A 5 6.93 -53.12 -16.30
N PHE A 6 7.43 -53.08 -15.06
CA PHE A 6 7.27 -52.08 -14.00
C PHE A 6 7.61 -50.61 -14.36
N LYS A 7 7.81 -50.28 -15.64
CA LYS A 7 8.17 -48.93 -16.13
C LYS A 7 6.98 -48.07 -16.56
N SER A 8 5.76 -48.61 -16.66
CA SER A 8 4.56 -47.84 -17.06
C SER A 8 3.66 -47.37 -15.91
N LEU A 9 3.99 -47.68 -14.65
CA LEU A 9 3.26 -47.18 -13.47
C LEU A 9 3.93 -45.98 -12.77
N LEU A 10 5.09 -45.54 -13.26
CA LEU A 10 5.85 -44.40 -12.72
C LEU A 10 5.56 -43.07 -13.43
N SER A 11 4.62 -43.05 -14.38
CA SER A 11 4.30 -41.85 -15.18
C SER A 11 3.11 -41.05 -14.65
N SER A 12 2.40 -41.54 -13.63
CA SER A 12 1.14 -40.97 -13.14
C SER A 12 1.14 -40.55 -11.66
N ILE A 13 2.30 -40.54 -10.99
CA ILE A 13 2.48 -40.01 -9.62
C ILE A 13 3.61 -38.96 -9.59
N LEU A 14 3.59 -38.04 -10.54
CA LEU A 14 4.47 -36.86 -10.58
C LEU A 14 3.69 -35.56 -10.75
N LEU A 15 2.39 -35.58 -10.39
CA LEU A 15 1.51 -34.41 -10.29
C LEU A 15 1.37 -33.90 -8.83
N ALA A 16 2.09 -34.50 -7.88
CA ALA A 16 2.21 -34.02 -6.50
C ALA A 16 3.66 -33.57 -6.27
N GLY A 17 4.03 -32.39 -6.79
CA GLY A 17 5.44 -31.99 -6.78
C GLY A 17 5.70 -30.54 -7.12
N SER A 18 4.73 -29.65 -6.90
CA SER A 18 4.92 -28.20 -6.82
C SER A 18 3.58 -27.55 -6.52
N VAL A 19 3.11 -27.65 -5.27
CA VAL A 19 2.31 -26.53 -4.74
C VAL A 19 3.25 -25.33 -4.71
N ALA A 20 3.31 -24.62 -5.83
CA ALA A 20 3.69 -23.22 -5.78
C ALA A 20 2.62 -22.57 -4.90
N PHE A 21 2.96 -22.30 -3.64
CA PHE A 21 2.12 -21.48 -2.79
C PHE A 21 1.88 -20.18 -3.55
N ALA A 22 0.63 -19.98 -3.97
CA ALA A 22 0.26 -18.83 -4.77
C ALA A 22 0.35 -17.61 -3.87
N GLN A 23 1.39 -16.81 -4.08
CA GLN A 23 1.55 -15.54 -3.41
C GLN A 23 0.30 -14.68 -3.68
N THR A 24 -0.30 -14.11 -2.64
CA THR A 24 -1.34 -13.10 -2.85
C THR A 24 -0.69 -11.77 -3.26
N ASP A 25 -1.33 -11.05 -4.18
CA ASP A 25 -0.98 -9.68 -4.53
C ASP A 25 -1.65 -8.66 -3.58
N GLY A 26 -2.19 -9.11 -2.45
CA GLY A 26 -2.89 -8.25 -1.51
C GLY A 26 -4.22 -7.74 -2.06
N PRO A 27 -4.90 -6.83 -1.32
CA PRO A 27 -6.18 -6.29 -1.76
C PRO A 27 -6.03 -5.57 -3.10
N TYR A 28 -6.98 -5.79 -4.01
CA TYR A 28 -7.00 -5.17 -5.35
C TYR A 28 -5.73 -5.39 -6.19
N SER A 29 -4.99 -6.49 -5.94
CA SER A 29 -3.78 -6.84 -6.68
C SER A 29 -2.69 -5.75 -6.65
N LEU A 30 -2.51 -5.11 -5.49
CA LEU A 30 -1.43 -4.13 -5.28
C LEU A 30 -0.02 -4.72 -5.41
N GLY A 31 0.12 -6.04 -5.34
CA GLY A 31 1.39 -6.76 -5.34
C GLY A 31 2.10 -6.70 -3.98
N LEU A 32 3.32 -7.25 -3.94
CA LEU A 32 4.16 -7.19 -2.74
C LEU A 32 4.83 -5.82 -2.57
N ALA A 33 4.80 -5.33 -1.34
CA ALA A 33 5.65 -4.21 -0.94
C ALA A 33 7.11 -4.65 -0.76
N PRO A 34 8.10 -3.90 -1.30
CA PRO A 34 9.51 -4.07 -0.92
C PRO A 34 9.70 -3.85 0.59
N VAL A 35 10.75 -4.46 1.16
CA VAL A 35 11.05 -4.29 2.59
C VAL A 35 11.37 -2.83 2.91
N GLY A 36 10.70 -2.28 3.92
CA GLY A 36 10.84 -0.91 4.38
C GLY A 36 10.10 0.13 3.52
N ILE A 37 9.37 -0.31 2.49
CA ILE A 37 8.58 0.54 1.61
C ILE A 37 7.11 0.19 1.79
N GLU A 38 6.27 1.22 1.80
CA GLU A 38 4.83 1.11 1.75
C GLU A 38 4.35 1.50 0.36
N LYS A 39 3.40 0.74 -0.17
CA LYS A 39 2.67 1.07 -1.39
C LYS A 39 1.23 1.35 -1.02
N GLY A 40 0.77 2.57 -1.28
CA GLY A 40 -0.59 3.02 -1.01
C GLY A 40 -1.28 3.45 -2.29
N VAL A 41 -2.57 3.15 -2.41
CA VAL A 41 -3.44 3.63 -3.49
C VAL A 41 -4.65 4.30 -2.86
N LEU A 42 -4.81 5.57 -3.17
CA LEU A 42 -5.92 6.42 -2.76
C LEU A 42 -6.85 6.61 -3.95
N ASN A 43 -8.15 6.46 -3.74
CA ASN A 43 -9.16 6.92 -4.69
C ASN A 43 -10.19 7.77 -3.95
N THR A 44 -10.20 9.07 -4.24
CA THR A 44 -11.04 10.04 -3.54
C THR A 44 -11.62 11.06 -4.52
N THR A 45 -12.35 12.03 -4.00
CA THR A 45 -12.80 13.19 -4.75
C THR A 45 -12.33 14.47 -4.11
N LEU A 46 -11.94 15.42 -4.94
CA LEU A 46 -11.58 16.78 -4.55
C LEU A 46 -12.71 17.73 -4.93
N SER A 47 -13.02 18.63 -4.01
CA SER A 47 -13.89 19.77 -4.27
C SER A 47 -13.07 20.90 -4.88
N CYS A 48 -13.22 21.15 -6.18
CA CYS A 48 -12.41 22.10 -6.94
C CYS A 48 -13.27 23.20 -7.55
N SER A 49 -12.80 24.44 -7.50
CA SER A 49 -13.36 25.51 -8.31
C SER A 49 -12.87 25.36 -9.75
N VAL A 50 -13.80 25.35 -10.70
CA VAL A 50 -13.47 25.25 -12.13
C VAL A 50 -13.93 26.51 -12.84
N THR A 51 -13.02 27.16 -13.55
CA THR A 51 -13.34 28.26 -14.47
C THR A 51 -13.00 27.84 -15.89
N ALA A 52 -13.87 28.15 -16.86
CA ALA A 52 -13.70 27.77 -18.27
C ALA A 52 -13.90 28.97 -19.21
N ILE A 53 -13.39 28.89 -20.45
CA ILE A 53 -13.64 29.89 -21.51
C ILE A 53 -13.27 31.32 -21.05
N GLY A 54 -11.99 31.52 -20.75
CA GLY A 54 -11.48 32.82 -20.29
C GLY A 54 -11.81 33.14 -18.84
N PHE A 55 -13.09 33.11 -18.43
CA PHE A 55 -13.52 33.53 -17.08
C PHE A 55 -14.86 32.94 -16.58
N LEU A 56 -15.56 32.07 -17.33
CA LEU A 56 -16.88 31.55 -16.91
C LEU A 56 -16.72 30.63 -15.68
N PRO A 57 -17.26 30.99 -14.50
CA PRO A 57 -17.21 30.12 -13.34
C PRO A 57 -18.21 28.98 -13.53
N LEU A 58 -17.71 27.74 -13.58
CA LEU A 58 -18.54 26.54 -13.54
C LEU A 58 -18.88 26.13 -12.09
N GLY A 59 -18.47 26.95 -11.12
CA GLY A 59 -18.67 26.72 -9.70
C GLY A 59 -17.79 25.61 -9.13
N THR A 60 -18.20 25.10 -7.97
CA THR A 60 -17.53 24.00 -7.29
C THR A 60 -17.93 22.68 -7.94
N GLN A 61 -16.93 21.95 -8.42
CA GLN A 61 -17.07 20.65 -9.06
C GLN A 61 -16.40 19.58 -8.20
N THR A 62 -17.00 18.39 -8.20
CA THR A 62 -16.40 17.20 -7.59
C THR A 62 -15.57 16.49 -8.64
N ILE A 63 -14.25 16.56 -8.51
CA ILE A 63 -13.29 15.93 -9.43
C ILE A 63 -12.75 14.67 -8.76
N GLY A 64 -12.78 13.53 -9.43
CA GLY A 64 -12.16 12.32 -8.89
C GLY A 64 -10.65 12.44 -8.92
N PHE A 65 -9.98 11.89 -7.91
CA PHE A 65 -8.55 11.99 -7.75
C PHE A 65 -8.00 10.67 -7.24
N GLY A 66 -7.07 10.10 -8.02
CA GLY A 66 -6.38 8.86 -7.69
C GLY A 66 -4.89 9.09 -7.48
N VAL A 67 -4.31 8.43 -6.49
CA VAL A 67 -2.87 8.48 -6.22
C VAL A 67 -2.38 7.07 -5.93
N SER A 68 -1.28 6.68 -6.54
CA SER A 68 -0.54 5.46 -6.23
C SER A 68 0.86 5.87 -5.79
N ALA A 69 1.18 5.70 -4.51
CA ALA A 69 2.40 6.20 -3.91
C ALA A 69 3.25 5.07 -3.32
N LEU A 70 4.56 5.23 -3.44
CA LEU A 70 5.59 4.49 -2.75
C LEU A 70 6.28 5.46 -1.77
N LEU A 71 6.32 5.09 -0.50
CA LEU A 71 7.00 5.86 0.55
C LEU A 71 7.79 4.91 1.47
N PRO A 72 8.87 5.38 2.11
CA PRO A 72 9.48 4.62 3.19
C PRO A 72 8.49 4.49 4.35
N GLY A 73 8.31 3.30 4.93
CA GLY A 73 7.49 3.15 6.15
C GLY A 73 8.20 3.70 7.40
N ARG A 74 9.53 3.71 7.39
CA ARG A 74 10.37 4.25 8.46
C ARG A 74 11.63 4.92 7.94
N VAL A 75 12.02 6.01 8.56
CA VAL A 75 13.28 6.72 8.32
C VAL A 75 13.99 7.03 9.63
N SER A 76 15.32 7.11 9.60
CA SER A 76 16.10 7.54 10.75
C SER A 76 16.08 9.06 10.88
N LEU A 77 16.40 9.57 12.07
CA LEU A 77 16.67 11.00 12.26
C LEU A 77 17.73 11.48 11.26
N ASN A 78 17.44 12.59 10.58
CA ASN A 78 18.25 13.24 9.55
C ASN A 78 18.57 12.38 8.32
N GLN A 79 17.93 11.21 8.16
CA GLN A 79 18.07 10.40 6.95
C GLN A 79 17.29 11.07 5.81
N PRO A 80 17.92 11.35 4.64
CA PRO A 80 17.19 11.86 3.49
C PRO A 80 16.23 10.80 2.94
N PHE A 81 15.02 11.20 2.57
CA PHE A 81 14.06 10.32 1.92
C PHE A 81 13.23 11.02 0.87
N SER A 82 12.53 10.26 0.03
CA SER A 82 11.60 10.77 -0.97
C SER A 82 10.36 9.89 -1.09
N ILE A 83 9.27 10.48 -1.55
CA ILE A 83 8.03 9.80 -1.89
C ILE A 83 7.92 9.80 -3.41
N VAL A 84 7.51 8.67 -3.99
CA VAL A 84 7.33 8.54 -5.43
C VAL A 84 5.87 8.22 -5.70
N ALA A 85 5.19 8.97 -6.56
CA ALA A 85 3.76 8.79 -6.79
C ALA A 85 3.36 8.94 -8.26
N GLY A 86 2.46 8.07 -8.72
CA GLY A 86 1.62 8.30 -9.90
C GLY A 86 0.31 8.94 -9.48
N THR A 87 -0.21 9.87 -10.27
CA THR A 87 -1.48 10.54 -9.98
C THR A 87 -2.42 10.53 -11.18
N ARG A 88 -3.73 10.62 -10.93
CA ARG A 88 -4.72 10.79 -11.99
C ARG A 88 -5.86 11.68 -11.54
N LEU A 89 -6.33 12.53 -12.45
CA LEU A 89 -7.60 13.25 -12.33
C LEU A 89 -8.67 12.52 -13.12
N ILE A 90 -9.84 12.37 -12.53
CA ILE A 90 -11.00 11.72 -13.14
C ILE A 90 -12.04 12.81 -13.38
N VAL A 91 -12.16 13.21 -14.65
CA VAL A 91 -13.10 14.24 -15.09
C VAL A 91 -14.51 13.63 -15.11
N PRO A 92 -15.47 14.20 -14.37
CA PRO A 92 -16.83 13.67 -14.30
C PRO A 92 -17.57 13.85 -15.64
N LYS A 93 -18.57 12.99 -15.85
CA LYS A 93 -19.44 13.01 -17.04
C LYS A 93 -20.05 14.38 -17.35
N SER A 94 -20.41 15.15 -16.33
CA SER A 94 -20.97 16.50 -16.50
C SER A 94 -20.02 17.43 -17.25
N LEU A 95 -18.74 17.45 -16.87
CA LEU A 95 -17.72 18.28 -17.51
C LEU A 95 -17.31 17.73 -18.87
N ASN A 96 -17.28 16.40 -19.04
CA ASN A 96 -17.05 15.76 -20.33
C ASN A 96 -18.14 16.11 -21.34
N GLY A 97 -19.41 16.05 -20.94
CA GLY A 97 -20.55 16.42 -21.79
C GLY A 97 -20.46 17.88 -22.22
N LEU A 98 -20.16 18.80 -21.29
CA LEU A 98 -20.00 20.22 -21.59
C LEU A 98 -18.83 20.48 -22.57
N ALA A 99 -17.67 19.90 -22.32
CA ALA A 99 -16.52 20.05 -23.21
C ALA A 99 -16.81 19.42 -24.60
N GLY A 100 -17.50 18.28 -24.64
CA GLY A 100 -17.92 17.63 -25.88
C GLY A 100 -18.87 18.47 -26.73
N LEU A 101 -19.81 19.20 -26.11
CA LEU A 101 -20.69 20.16 -26.79
C LEU A 101 -19.91 21.27 -27.49
N PHE A 102 -18.76 21.63 -26.94
CA PHE A 102 -17.85 22.63 -27.51
C PHE A 102 -16.81 22.04 -28.47
N GLY A 103 -17.03 20.81 -28.95
CA GLY A 103 -16.22 20.18 -29.98
C GLY A 103 -14.96 19.47 -29.47
N ALA A 104 -14.76 19.40 -28.15
CA ALA A 104 -13.61 18.69 -27.57
C ALA A 104 -13.71 17.17 -27.80
N LYS A 105 -12.57 16.57 -28.11
CA LYS A 105 -12.33 15.12 -28.23
C LYS A 105 -11.20 14.62 -27.33
N TYR A 106 -10.33 15.52 -26.89
CA TYR A 106 -9.24 15.19 -25.98
C TYR A 106 -9.03 16.30 -24.95
N TYR A 107 -8.37 15.95 -23.85
CA TYR A 107 -7.82 16.86 -22.86
C TYR A 107 -6.30 16.80 -22.88
N SER A 108 -5.65 17.92 -22.62
CA SER A 108 -4.23 18.03 -22.33
C SER A 108 -4.01 19.22 -21.38
N GLY A 109 -2.80 19.50 -20.93
CA GLY A 109 -2.59 20.65 -20.07
C GLY A 109 -1.30 20.66 -19.29
N THR A 110 -1.26 21.52 -18.28
CA THR A 110 -0.18 21.65 -17.32
C THR A 110 -0.72 21.57 -15.91
N VAL A 111 0.11 21.08 -15.00
CA VAL A 111 -0.14 21.16 -13.58
C VAL A 111 0.69 22.33 -13.05
N ASP A 112 0.00 23.32 -12.50
CA ASP A 112 0.59 24.59 -12.11
C ASP A 112 1.09 24.55 -10.65
N SER A 113 0.44 23.75 -9.80
CA SER A 113 0.84 23.55 -8.41
C SER A 113 0.29 22.22 -7.88
N VAL A 114 1.12 21.44 -7.18
CA VAL A 114 0.68 20.31 -6.35
C VAL A 114 1.48 20.38 -5.06
N VAL A 115 0.83 20.89 -4.02
CA VAL A 115 1.47 21.02 -2.71
C VAL A 115 1.29 19.72 -1.94
N VAL A 116 2.38 19.13 -1.49
CA VAL A 116 2.41 18.01 -0.55
C VAL A 116 2.92 18.52 0.79
N ASN A 117 2.07 18.46 1.80
CA ASN A 117 2.43 18.83 3.17
C ASN A 117 3.03 17.61 3.86
N THR A 118 4.15 17.84 4.54
CA THR A 118 4.90 16.84 5.30
C THR A 118 5.29 17.41 6.66
N PRO A 119 4.31 17.79 7.52
CA PRO A 119 4.58 18.18 8.90
C PRO A 119 5.41 17.09 9.60
N GLY A 120 6.46 17.49 10.30
CA GLY A 120 7.44 16.58 10.90
C GLY A 120 8.69 16.34 10.02
N ALA A 121 8.70 16.84 8.79
CA ALA A 121 9.87 16.85 7.92
C ALA A 121 10.22 18.27 7.43
N SER A 122 11.42 18.42 6.89
CA SER A 122 11.94 19.60 6.22
C SER A 122 12.24 19.28 4.75
N PRO A 123 11.73 20.08 3.80
CA PRO A 123 10.73 21.14 4.02
C PRO A 123 9.39 20.57 4.52
N ALA A 124 8.63 21.37 5.28
CA ALA A 124 7.31 20.97 5.80
C ALA A 124 6.21 20.94 4.72
N SER A 125 6.52 21.47 3.54
CA SER A 125 5.64 21.48 2.37
C SER A 125 6.48 21.60 1.11
N THR A 126 6.16 20.81 0.08
CA THR A 126 6.84 20.82 -1.22
C THR A 126 5.81 21.00 -2.33
N ASP A 127 6.02 21.97 -3.22
CA ASP A 127 5.25 22.09 -4.47
C ASP A 127 5.99 21.35 -5.58
N VAL A 128 5.52 20.14 -5.91
CA VAL A 128 6.20 19.26 -6.87
C VAL A 128 6.03 19.70 -8.32
N ALA A 129 5.05 20.56 -8.63
CA ALA A 129 4.85 21.03 -9.99
C ALA A 129 5.90 22.07 -10.40
N LYS A 130 6.31 22.95 -9.47
CA LYS A 130 7.29 24.02 -9.71
C LYS A 130 8.69 23.51 -10.03
N GLY A 131 9.04 22.31 -9.55
CA GLY A 131 10.35 21.70 -9.77
C GLY A 131 10.46 20.85 -11.05
N ALA A 132 9.34 20.47 -11.68
CA ALA A 132 9.33 19.39 -12.67
C ALA A 132 8.58 19.69 -13.98
N ASN A 133 7.93 20.86 -14.12
CA ASN A 133 7.11 21.20 -15.30
C ASN A 133 6.14 20.06 -15.66
N LEU A 134 5.28 19.71 -14.70
CA LEU A 134 4.37 18.57 -14.82
C LEU A 134 3.33 18.82 -15.92
N VAL A 135 3.32 17.94 -16.92
CA VAL A 135 2.38 17.99 -18.06
C VAL A 135 1.24 17.01 -17.82
N ILE A 136 0.06 17.39 -18.29
CA ILE A 136 -1.09 16.49 -18.46
C ILE A 136 -1.03 15.99 -19.91
N PRO A 137 -0.62 14.74 -20.16
CA PRO A 137 -0.55 14.19 -21.50
C PRO A 137 -1.92 14.15 -22.16
N THR A 138 -1.92 14.08 -23.49
CA THR A 138 -3.18 14.06 -24.22
C THR A 138 -3.96 12.79 -23.89
N SER A 139 -5.19 12.97 -23.39
CA SER A 139 -6.08 11.90 -22.95
C SER A 139 -7.43 12.03 -23.64
N PRO A 140 -8.08 10.92 -24.04
CA PRO A 140 -9.37 10.96 -24.72
C PRO A 140 -10.47 11.51 -23.81
N LEU A 141 -11.37 12.29 -24.40
CA LEU A 141 -12.61 12.73 -23.76
C LEU A 141 -13.70 11.67 -24.00
N ILE A 142 -14.29 11.16 -22.91
CA ILE A 142 -15.39 10.21 -22.97
C ILE A 142 -16.70 10.94 -22.63
N ALA A 143 -17.41 11.41 -23.68
CA ALA A 143 -18.53 12.33 -23.52
C ALA A 143 -19.68 11.79 -22.63
N ASN A 144 -19.90 10.49 -22.67
CA ASN A 144 -20.96 9.81 -21.92
C ASN A 144 -20.46 9.09 -20.65
N GLY A 145 -19.20 9.29 -20.27
CA GLY A 145 -18.55 8.60 -19.16
C GLY A 145 -17.59 9.51 -18.41
N VAL A 146 -16.64 8.92 -17.69
CA VAL A 146 -15.54 9.63 -17.04
C VAL A 146 -14.32 9.65 -17.95
N SER A 147 -13.52 10.71 -17.89
CA SER A 147 -12.22 10.76 -18.60
C SER A 147 -11.12 10.69 -17.56
N VAL A 148 -10.09 9.90 -17.80
CA VAL A 148 -8.95 9.75 -16.89
C VAL A 148 -7.76 10.50 -17.47
N LEU A 149 -7.22 11.43 -16.68
CA LEU A 149 -6.02 12.21 -17.00
C LEU A 149 -4.91 11.75 -16.07
N GLU A 150 -3.99 10.92 -16.56
CA GLU A 150 -2.86 10.44 -15.77
C GLU A 150 -1.70 11.45 -15.82
N ILE A 151 -1.12 11.76 -14.66
CA ILE A 151 -0.14 12.83 -14.49
C ILE A 151 1.05 12.25 -13.72
N PRO A 152 2.27 12.25 -14.31
CA PRO A 152 2.69 12.88 -15.58
C PRO A 152 2.44 12.02 -16.83
N GLY A 153 1.63 10.97 -16.70
CA GLY A 153 1.28 10.00 -17.74
C GLY A 153 1.31 8.58 -17.21
N SER A 154 0.72 7.64 -17.94
CA SER A 154 0.70 6.22 -17.57
C SER A 154 2.11 5.71 -17.25
N GLY A 155 2.28 5.09 -16.08
CA GLY A 155 3.55 4.52 -15.63
C GLY A 155 4.64 5.54 -15.23
N ASN A 156 4.39 6.85 -15.38
CA ASN A 156 5.32 7.90 -14.96
C ASN A 156 5.05 8.32 -13.51
N VAL A 157 6.07 8.88 -12.87
CA VAL A 157 6.03 9.23 -11.44
C VAL A 157 6.45 10.66 -11.17
N ILE A 158 5.95 11.18 -10.06
CA ILE A 158 6.34 12.44 -9.43
C ILE A 158 7.14 12.10 -8.17
N THR A 159 8.26 12.79 -7.94
CA THR A 159 9.08 12.61 -6.74
C THR A 159 8.89 13.81 -5.81
N VAL A 160 8.50 13.55 -4.56
CA VAL A 160 8.46 14.53 -3.46
C VAL A 160 9.72 14.37 -2.62
N GLY A 161 10.63 15.35 -2.65
CA GLY A 161 11.84 15.37 -1.84
C GLY A 161 13.09 15.85 -2.58
N PRO A 162 14.28 15.75 -1.96
CA PRO A 162 14.52 15.06 -0.68
C PRO A 162 13.88 15.76 0.52
N LEU A 163 13.42 14.95 1.48
CA LEU A 163 12.88 15.34 2.76
C LEU A 163 13.79 14.82 3.88
N THR A 164 13.86 15.51 5.01
CA THR A 164 14.57 15.05 6.21
C THR A 164 13.74 15.33 7.46
N ALA A 165 13.79 14.45 8.46
CA ALA A 165 13.13 14.69 9.75
C ALA A 165 14.19 14.81 10.86
N SER A 166 14.18 15.92 11.60
CA SER A 166 15.12 16.19 12.69
C SER A 166 14.73 15.56 14.02
N ASP A 167 13.44 15.26 14.19
CA ASP A 167 12.83 14.84 15.46
C ASP A 167 12.10 13.51 15.32
N ALA A 168 12.05 12.74 16.41
CA ALA A 168 11.35 11.47 16.44
C ALA A 168 9.83 11.69 16.44
N GLY A 169 9.09 10.77 15.83
CA GLY A 169 7.63 10.89 15.71
C GLY A 169 7.13 10.36 14.38
N ASN A 170 6.13 11.02 13.81
CA ASN A 170 5.55 10.64 12.53
C ASN A 170 5.47 11.85 11.59
N VAL A 171 5.81 11.65 10.33
CA VAL A 171 5.54 12.58 9.24
C VAL A 171 4.20 12.20 8.62
N ILE A 172 3.17 13.03 8.83
CA ILE A 172 1.82 12.77 8.31
C ILE A 172 1.67 13.48 6.97
N ILE A 173 1.50 12.72 5.89
CA ILE A 173 1.44 13.25 4.53
C ILE A 173 0.01 13.69 4.22
N SER A 174 -0.14 14.90 3.68
CA SER A 174 -1.42 15.39 3.17
C SER A 174 -1.26 16.25 1.92
N PHE A 175 -2.34 16.41 1.16
CA PHE A 175 -2.36 17.35 0.04
C PHE A 175 -2.71 18.76 0.51
N GLY A 176 -1.90 19.72 0.10
CA GLY A 176 -2.21 21.14 0.15
C GLY A 176 -3.02 21.56 -1.07
N GLN A 177 -2.74 22.75 -1.60
CA GLN A 177 -3.41 23.25 -2.79
C GLN A 177 -3.00 22.47 -4.04
N ILE A 178 -3.97 22.22 -4.93
CA ILE A 178 -3.75 21.63 -6.26
C ILE A 178 -4.32 22.58 -7.31
N GLN A 179 -3.49 22.94 -8.31
CA GLN A 179 -3.86 23.80 -9.42
C GLN A 179 -3.43 23.18 -10.75
N ALA A 180 -4.33 23.19 -11.73
CA ALA A 180 -4.06 22.69 -13.07
C ALA A 180 -4.77 23.52 -14.13
N SER A 181 -4.13 23.64 -15.29
CA SER A 181 -4.65 24.28 -16.49
C SER A 181 -4.91 23.24 -17.56
N ILE A 182 -6.18 22.91 -17.79
CA ILE A 182 -6.62 21.90 -18.74
C ILE A 182 -7.04 22.58 -20.05
N THR A 183 -6.39 22.21 -21.13
CA THR A 183 -6.76 22.58 -22.50
C THR A 183 -7.57 21.46 -23.14
N THR A 184 -8.62 21.79 -23.87
CA THR A 184 -9.34 20.80 -24.67
C THR A 184 -8.89 20.85 -26.13
N LEU A 185 -8.87 19.70 -26.79
CA LEU A 185 -8.45 19.57 -28.19
C LEU A 185 -9.57 18.95 -29.04
N ASP A 186 -9.66 19.35 -30.31
CA ASP A 186 -10.59 18.79 -31.29
C ASP A 186 -10.12 17.43 -31.84
N LYS A 187 -10.86 16.88 -32.81
CA LYS A 187 -10.49 15.62 -33.47
C LYS A 187 -9.14 15.65 -34.21
N ASN A 188 -8.63 16.83 -34.54
CA ASN A 188 -7.38 17.05 -35.25
C ASN A 188 -6.24 17.47 -34.31
N MET A 189 -6.42 17.32 -32.99
CA MET A 189 -5.47 17.70 -31.94
C MET A 189 -5.20 19.22 -31.88
N LYS A 190 -6.09 20.04 -32.46
CA LYS A 190 -6.01 21.50 -32.36
C LYS A 190 -6.75 21.97 -31.11
N LYS A 191 -6.21 22.99 -30.44
CA LYS A 191 -6.86 23.59 -29.27
C LYS A 191 -8.27 24.06 -29.65
N THR A 192 -9.27 23.68 -28.86
CA THR A 192 -10.58 24.34 -28.94
C THR A 192 -10.54 25.68 -28.20
N PHE A 193 -11.66 26.40 -28.16
CA PHE A 193 -11.78 27.63 -27.37
C PHE A 193 -11.95 27.38 -25.86
N VAL A 194 -12.12 26.12 -25.43
CA VAL A 194 -12.30 25.78 -24.01
C VAL A 194 -10.96 25.44 -23.38
N THR A 195 -10.48 26.35 -22.55
CA THR A 195 -9.46 26.09 -21.52
C THR A 195 -10.10 26.22 -20.16
N ALA A 196 -9.82 25.28 -19.27
CA ALA A 196 -10.30 25.26 -17.90
C ALA A 196 -9.15 25.43 -16.90
N LYS A 197 -9.33 26.25 -15.88
CA LYS A 197 -8.48 26.27 -14.69
C LYS A 197 -9.18 25.54 -13.57
N VAL A 198 -8.50 24.58 -12.99
CA VAL A 198 -8.96 23.77 -11.86
C VAL A 198 -8.16 24.19 -10.64
N ASN A 199 -8.84 24.68 -9.61
CA ASN A 199 -8.23 25.03 -8.33
C ASN A 199 -8.93 24.28 -7.21
N CYS A 200 -8.26 23.27 -6.67
CA CYS A 200 -8.69 22.53 -5.50
C CYS A 200 -8.02 23.14 -4.28
N ALA A 201 -8.85 23.70 -3.38
CA ALA A 201 -8.34 24.24 -2.13
C ALA A 201 -7.64 23.14 -1.31
N ALA A 202 -6.72 23.57 -0.44
CA ALA A 202 -6.20 22.68 0.58
C ALA A 202 -7.36 22.02 1.33
N GLN A 203 -7.26 20.71 1.55
CA GLN A 203 -8.32 19.98 2.22
C GLN A 203 -8.46 20.53 3.66
N LYS A 204 -9.69 20.84 4.09
CA LYS A 204 -9.99 21.67 5.29
C LYS A 204 -9.50 21.11 6.62
N ARG A 205 -9.01 19.87 6.65
CA ARG A 205 -8.41 19.15 7.78
C ARG A 205 -7.27 18.31 7.20
N PRO A 206 -6.24 17.89 7.96
CA PRO A 206 -5.28 16.96 7.38
C PRO A 206 -6.11 15.78 6.87
N THR A 207 -6.19 15.61 5.56
CA THR A 207 -6.60 14.34 5.00
C THR A 207 -5.33 13.55 5.08
N SER A 208 -5.12 12.87 6.20
CA SER A 208 -3.93 12.09 6.40
C SER A 208 -3.97 10.94 5.39
N LEU A 209 -3.01 10.96 4.47
CA LEU A 209 -2.96 10.02 3.34
C LEU A 209 -2.12 8.81 3.69
N ALA A 210 -0.98 9.09 4.31
CA ALA A 210 0.02 8.13 4.71
C ALA A 210 0.83 8.72 5.87
N ALA A 211 1.54 7.87 6.59
CA ALA A 211 2.40 8.27 7.68
C ALA A 211 3.77 7.61 7.51
N ILE A 212 4.84 8.35 7.78
CA ILE A 212 6.20 7.83 7.82
C ILE A 212 6.69 7.95 9.25
N THR A 213 7.14 6.85 9.85
CA THR A 213 7.70 6.92 11.20
C THR A 213 9.16 7.37 11.17
N VAL A 214 9.51 8.25 12.10
CA VAL A 214 10.87 8.76 12.26
C VAL A 214 11.47 8.19 13.54
N GLY A 215 12.53 7.40 13.40
CA GLY A 215 13.26 6.78 14.50
C GLY A 215 13.94 5.47 14.10
N GLY A 216 14.50 4.78 15.09
CA GLY A 216 15.20 3.50 14.90
C GLY A 216 16.69 3.65 14.57
N THR A 217 17.26 2.62 13.95
CA THR A 217 18.71 2.51 13.70
C THR A 217 19.22 3.60 12.78
N LYS A 218 20.19 4.39 13.25
CA LYS A 218 20.79 5.50 12.49
C LYS A 218 21.30 5.06 11.12
N SER A 219 20.85 5.74 10.08
CA SER A 219 21.31 5.60 8.71
C SER A 219 21.38 6.97 8.04
N THR A 220 22.41 7.18 7.22
CA THR A 220 22.56 8.39 6.38
C THR A 220 22.25 8.12 4.91
N LYS A 221 22.00 6.86 4.54
CA LYS A 221 21.73 6.48 3.15
C LYS A 221 20.35 7.00 2.75
N ALA A 222 20.30 7.78 1.67
CA ALA A 222 19.04 8.28 1.14
C ALA A 222 18.10 7.14 0.74
N ILE A 223 16.82 7.24 1.09
CA ILE A 223 15.78 6.30 0.65
C ILE A 223 14.95 6.96 -0.45
N VAL A 224 15.14 6.48 -1.67
CA VAL A 224 14.29 6.84 -2.81
C VAL A 224 13.66 5.55 -3.31
N PRO A 225 12.33 5.35 -3.11
CA PRO A 225 11.63 4.21 -3.67
C PRO A 225 11.83 4.11 -5.18
N SER A 226 11.95 2.90 -5.71
CA SER A 226 12.01 2.65 -7.16
C SER A 226 10.71 2.04 -7.67
N GLY A 227 10.34 2.38 -8.90
CA GLY A 227 9.09 1.97 -9.53
C GLY A 227 7.91 2.90 -9.21
N GLY A 228 6.69 2.40 -9.39
CA GLY A 228 5.45 3.15 -9.22
C GLY A 228 4.80 3.56 -10.54
N GLY A 229 3.94 4.57 -10.50
CA GLY A 229 3.31 5.17 -11.69
C GLY A 229 1.99 4.51 -12.10
N ASP A 230 1.91 3.18 -12.00
CA ASP A 230 0.66 2.48 -12.25
C ASP A 230 -0.33 2.66 -11.09
N ILE A 231 -1.57 3.03 -11.45
CA ILE A 231 -2.64 3.30 -10.49
C ILE A 231 -3.72 2.23 -10.66
N PRO A 232 -3.68 1.14 -9.86
CA PRO A 232 -4.70 0.12 -9.91
C PRO A 232 -6.06 0.70 -9.50
N THR A 233 -7.12 0.08 -9.99
CA THR A 233 -8.48 0.55 -9.74
C THR A 233 -8.97 0.01 -8.41
N ILE A 234 -9.26 0.91 -7.49
CA ILE A 234 -9.94 0.62 -6.22
C ILE A 234 -11.26 1.41 -6.15
N PRO A 235 -12.24 1.01 -5.32
CA PRO A 235 -13.49 1.75 -5.18
C PRO A 235 -13.27 3.21 -4.75
N GLN A 236 -14.17 4.09 -5.19
CA GLN A 236 -14.13 5.51 -4.83
C GLN A 236 -14.35 5.70 -3.32
N GLY A 237 -13.59 6.61 -2.72
CA GLY A 237 -13.66 6.92 -1.30
C GLY A 237 -12.85 5.98 -0.42
N GLN A 238 -12.06 5.07 -0.98
CA GLN A 238 -11.23 4.13 -0.24
C GLN A 238 -9.73 4.42 -0.39
N THR A 239 -8.95 3.88 0.54
CA THR A 239 -7.50 3.73 0.40
C THR A 239 -7.13 2.29 0.62
N ALA A 240 -6.34 1.71 -0.28
CA ALA A 240 -5.76 0.40 -0.13
C ALA A 240 -4.24 0.56 0.02
N GLY A 241 -3.61 -0.36 0.73
CA GLY A 241 -2.19 -0.26 1.00
C GLY A 241 -1.59 -1.62 1.32
N VAL A 242 -0.34 -1.79 0.96
CA VAL A 242 0.51 -2.92 1.32
C VAL A 242 1.81 -2.39 1.92
N THR A 243 2.20 -2.94 3.05
CA THR A 243 3.49 -2.67 3.69
C THR A 243 4.33 -3.93 3.71
N GLY A 244 5.65 -3.79 3.68
CA GLY A 244 6.60 -4.90 3.71
C GLY A 244 7.71 -4.60 4.70
N PHE A 245 7.99 -5.52 5.61
CA PHE A 245 9.09 -5.36 6.57
C PHE A 245 9.63 -6.69 7.09
N ASN A 246 10.75 -6.63 7.78
CA ASN A 246 11.37 -7.79 8.41
C ASN A 246 11.06 -7.79 9.90
N TYR A 247 10.35 -8.82 10.35
CA TYR A 247 10.27 -9.15 11.76
C TYR A 247 11.54 -9.87 12.18
N PHE A 248 12.08 -9.52 13.35
CA PHE A 248 13.05 -10.37 14.02
C PHE A 248 12.30 -11.35 14.91
N CYS A 249 12.36 -12.63 14.57
CA CYS A 249 11.62 -13.68 15.26
C CYS A 249 12.57 -14.58 16.06
N ASP A 250 12.14 -14.95 17.26
CA ASP A 250 12.77 -15.94 18.11
C ASP A 250 11.93 -17.22 18.10
N PHE A 251 12.55 -18.32 17.68
CA PHE A 251 11.94 -19.65 17.64
C PHE A 251 12.29 -20.38 18.95
N SER A 252 11.85 -19.82 20.08
CA SER A 252 12.07 -20.36 21.43
C SER A 252 13.54 -20.72 21.71
N GLY A 253 14.48 -19.87 21.28
CA GLY A 253 15.92 -20.09 21.43
C GLY A 253 16.55 -21.12 20.48
N PHE A 254 15.77 -21.84 19.65
CA PHE A 254 16.31 -22.75 18.64
C PHE A 254 17.07 -21.98 17.55
N VAL A 255 16.45 -20.94 17.01
CA VAL A 255 17.07 -20.03 16.05
C VAL A 255 16.44 -18.65 16.19
N GLN A 256 17.22 -17.63 15.87
CA GLN A 256 16.72 -16.28 15.70
C GLN A 256 17.01 -15.80 14.29
N GLY A 257 16.07 -15.06 13.71
CA GLY A 257 16.27 -14.58 12.35
C GLY A 257 15.16 -13.70 11.84
N ASN A 258 15.46 -13.06 10.72
CA ASN A 258 14.50 -12.20 10.05
C ASN A 258 13.48 -13.02 9.26
N VAL A 259 12.21 -12.73 9.47
CA VAL A 259 11.09 -13.21 8.66
C VAL A 259 10.50 -11.99 7.94
N ARG A 260 10.46 -12.04 6.61
CA ARG A 260 9.85 -10.96 5.84
C ARG A 260 8.34 -11.16 5.84
N VAL A 261 7.60 -10.12 6.17
CA VAL A 261 6.15 -10.09 6.06
C VAL A 261 5.78 -8.97 5.09
N SER A 262 4.83 -9.24 4.21
CA SER A 262 4.12 -8.21 3.46
C SER A 262 2.64 -8.37 3.73
N LEU A 263 2.01 -7.33 4.25
CA LEU A 263 0.58 -7.33 4.56
C LEU A 263 -0.05 -6.13 3.90
N GLY A 264 -1.20 -6.33 3.29
CA GLY A 264 -2.08 -5.26 2.84
C GLY A 264 -3.41 -5.25 3.55
N GLY A 265 -4.11 -4.14 3.40
CA GLY A 265 -5.48 -3.96 3.84
C GLY A 265 -6.12 -2.74 3.17
N VAL A 266 -7.34 -2.44 3.59
CA VAL A 266 -8.18 -1.40 3.00
C VAL A 266 -8.78 -0.55 4.10
N LYS A 267 -8.57 0.76 4.00
CA LYS A 267 -9.37 1.80 4.63
C LYS A 267 -10.65 1.98 3.80
N THR A 268 -11.75 1.48 4.32
CA THR A 268 -13.04 1.39 3.61
C THR A 268 -13.72 2.75 3.39
N SER A 269 -13.28 3.78 4.10
CA SER A 269 -13.69 5.17 3.87
C SER A 269 -12.58 6.15 4.20
N ASN A 270 -12.35 7.11 3.32
CA ASN A 270 -11.44 8.24 3.51
C ASN A 270 -12.07 9.40 4.27
N SER A 271 -13.34 9.32 4.63
CA SER A 271 -13.99 10.33 5.47
C SER A 271 -13.38 10.34 6.88
N ALA A 272 -13.33 11.53 7.47
CA ALA A 272 -12.96 11.66 8.88
C ALA A 272 -13.98 10.90 9.75
N VAL A 273 -13.47 10.26 10.80
CA VAL A 273 -14.27 9.48 11.74
C VAL A 273 -14.59 10.36 12.95
N ASN A 274 -15.82 10.40 13.42
CA ASN A 274 -16.13 11.14 14.65
C ASN A 274 -15.42 10.51 15.85
N SER A 275 -15.11 11.30 16.88
CA SER A 275 -14.66 10.75 18.17
C SER A 275 -15.66 9.71 18.69
N GLY A 276 -15.17 8.57 19.19
CA GLY A 276 -15.99 7.41 19.54
C GLY A 276 -16.52 6.59 18.35
N GLY A 277 -16.24 7.00 17.12
CA GLY A 277 -16.63 6.31 15.89
C GLY A 277 -15.71 5.12 15.55
N LYS A 278 -16.15 4.32 14.59
CA LYS A 278 -15.44 3.10 14.17
C LYS A 278 -14.30 3.40 13.19
N ILE A 279 -13.11 2.91 13.51
CA ILE A 279 -11.95 2.80 12.62
C ILE A 279 -11.82 1.34 12.20
N THR A 280 -11.57 1.06 10.92
CA THR A 280 -11.55 -0.33 10.42
C THR A 280 -10.48 -0.55 9.36
N LEU A 281 -9.58 -1.50 9.62
CA LEU A 281 -8.71 -2.09 8.61
C LEU A 281 -9.39 -3.36 8.08
N ALA A 282 -9.83 -3.32 6.83
CA ALA A 282 -10.54 -4.42 6.20
C ALA A 282 -9.71 -5.12 5.12
N SER A 283 -10.23 -6.25 4.63
CA SER A 283 -9.68 -7.00 3.50
C SER A 283 -8.20 -7.33 3.64
N GLY A 284 -7.78 -7.69 4.86
CA GLY A 284 -6.39 -7.97 5.17
C GLY A 284 -5.90 -9.20 4.42
N GLN A 285 -4.77 -9.11 3.73
CA GLN A 285 -4.13 -10.24 3.04
C GLN A 285 -2.62 -10.06 3.05
N GLY A 286 -1.86 -11.14 3.22
CA GLY A 286 -0.41 -11.04 3.31
C GLY A 286 0.35 -12.29 2.94
N ASN A 287 1.66 -12.11 2.95
CA ASN A 287 2.65 -13.11 2.63
C ASN A 287 3.74 -13.10 3.70
N ILE A 288 4.05 -14.27 4.25
CA ILE A 288 5.23 -14.52 5.06
C ILE A 288 6.28 -15.16 4.16
N ILE A 289 7.50 -14.64 4.18
CA ILE A 289 8.58 -15.05 3.29
C ILE A 289 9.81 -15.41 4.14
N LEU A 290 10.24 -16.66 4.03
CA LEU A 290 11.40 -17.17 4.76
C LEU A 290 12.70 -16.58 4.20
N SER A 291 13.50 -15.94 5.06
CA SER A 291 14.79 -15.39 4.64
C SER A 291 15.84 -16.47 4.43
N SER A 292 16.77 -16.24 3.50
CA SER A 292 17.89 -17.16 3.25
C SER A 292 18.75 -17.38 4.50
N ALA A 293 18.89 -16.35 5.35
CA ALA A 293 19.67 -16.44 6.58
C ALA A 293 18.99 -17.38 7.59
N LEU A 294 17.68 -17.22 7.80
CA LEU A 294 16.91 -18.08 8.69
C LEU A 294 16.96 -19.55 8.22
N VAL A 295 16.72 -19.79 6.93
CA VAL A 295 16.74 -21.14 6.34
C VAL A 295 18.12 -21.79 6.50
N LYS A 296 19.21 -21.03 6.27
CA LYS A 296 20.57 -21.53 6.48
C LYS A 296 20.82 -21.90 7.95
N SER A 297 20.36 -21.08 8.89
CA SER A 297 20.50 -21.36 10.32
C SER A 297 19.73 -22.60 10.74
N ILE A 298 18.48 -22.78 10.25
CA ILE A 298 17.69 -23.99 10.48
C ILE A 298 18.43 -25.22 9.94
N LYS A 299 18.85 -25.20 8.66
CA LYS A 299 19.52 -26.35 8.02
C LYS A 299 20.91 -26.66 8.60
N LYS A 300 21.54 -25.72 9.29
CA LYS A 300 22.78 -25.97 10.03
C LYS A 300 22.55 -26.85 11.26
N ILE A 301 21.39 -26.73 11.90
CA ILE A 301 21.03 -27.50 13.10
C ILE A 301 20.30 -28.79 12.71
N VAL A 302 19.35 -28.68 11.77
CA VAL A 302 18.52 -29.79 11.28
C VAL A 302 18.65 -29.87 9.76
N SER A 303 19.69 -30.55 9.28
CA SER A 303 20.01 -30.63 7.85
C SER A 303 18.97 -31.40 7.03
N ILE A 304 18.24 -32.31 7.67
CA ILE A 304 17.18 -33.13 7.07
C ILE A 304 15.84 -32.40 6.94
N ALA A 305 15.70 -31.18 7.49
CA ALA A 305 14.46 -30.42 7.40
C ALA A 305 14.14 -30.06 5.94
N ASP A 306 13.01 -30.57 5.46
CA ASP A 306 12.55 -30.43 4.08
C ASP A 306 11.42 -29.39 3.97
N HIS A 307 10.38 -29.56 4.79
CA HIS A 307 9.23 -28.67 4.83
C HIS A 307 8.78 -28.40 6.26
N THR A 308 7.85 -27.46 6.42
CA THR A 308 7.30 -27.07 7.70
C THR A 308 5.80 -26.87 7.63
N THR A 309 5.11 -27.20 8.72
CA THR A 309 3.75 -26.75 8.96
C THR A 309 3.79 -25.52 9.85
N LEU A 310 3.33 -24.39 9.33
CA LEU A 310 3.28 -23.12 10.04
C LEU A 310 1.86 -22.86 10.52
N THR A 311 1.70 -22.66 11.83
CA THR A 311 0.44 -22.20 12.41
C THR A 311 0.65 -20.80 12.97
N LEU A 312 0.01 -19.80 12.38
CA LEU A 312 -0.02 -18.44 12.92
C LEU A 312 -1.21 -18.32 13.87
N THR A 313 -0.96 -17.99 15.13
CA THR A 313 -2.00 -17.84 16.16
C THR A 313 -2.22 -16.39 16.55
N THR A 314 -1.19 -15.56 16.37
CA THR A 314 -1.22 -14.15 16.75
C THR A 314 -0.66 -13.31 15.63
N PHE A 315 -1.39 -12.27 15.27
CA PHE A 315 -0.91 -11.17 14.46
C PHE A 315 -1.63 -9.93 14.95
N ASN A 316 -0.90 -9.06 15.64
CA ASN A 316 -1.50 -7.92 16.29
C ASN A 316 -1.42 -6.68 15.39
N VAL A 317 -2.51 -5.93 15.33
CA VAL A 317 -2.55 -4.55 14.85
C VAL A 317 -2.55 -3.66 16.07
N ALA A 318 -1.62 -2.73 16.15
CA ALA A 318 -1.60 -1.69 17.17
C ALA A 318 -2.25 -0.41 16.64
N ALA A 319 -2.87 0.34 17.54
CA ALA A 319 -3.46 1.63 17.23
C ALA A 319 -2.96 2.71 18.18
N THR A 320 -2.58 3.86 17.64
CA THR A 320 -2.36 5.09 18.43
C THR A 320 -3.58 5.99 18.29
N ASN A 321 -3.91 6.74 19.36
CA ASN A 321 -5.11 7.60 19.44
C ASN A 321 -6.43 6.88 19.12
N ALA A 322 -6.49 5.58 19.36
CA ALA A 322 -7.70 4.76 19.24
C ALA A 322 -7.65 3.59 20.24
N THR A 323 -8.80 2.98 20.54
CA THR A 323 -8.91 1.88 21.49
C THR A 323 -9.57 0.64 20.86
N PRO A 324 -9.15 -0.59 21.22
CA PRO A 324 -8.02 -0.91 22.10
C PRO A 324 -6.67 -0.51 21.46
N GLU A 325 -5.61 -0.38 22.25
CA GLU A 325 -4.27 -0.05 21.72
C GLU A 325 -3.70 -1.18 20.84
N LYS A 326 -4.25 -2.40 20.97
CA LYS A 326 -3.82 -3.58 20.24
C LYS A 326 -4.99 -4.55 20.06
N GLN A 327 -5.08 -5.17 18.89
CA GLN A 327 -6.05 -6.22 18.57
C GLN A 327 -5.39 -7.35 17.77
N ASN A 328 -5.64 -8.60 18.15
CA ASN A 328 -5.27 -9.77 17.35
C ASN A 328 -6.26 -9.92 16.18
N ILE A 329 -5.74 -10.03 14.95
CA ILE A 329 -6.54 -10.21 13.74
C ILE A 329 -6.53 -11.67 13.23
N ILE A 330 -6.00 -12.58 14.02
CA ILE A 330 -6.04 -14.02 13.75
C ILE A 330 -7.21 -14.63 14.52
N PRO A 331 -8.08 -15.42 13.86
CA PRO A 331 -9.23 -16.05 14.53
C PRO A 331 -8.78 -17.12 15.53
N ASP A 332 -9.69 -17.47 16.45
CA ASP A 332 -9.50 -18.58 17.37
C ASP A 332 -9.22 -19.87 16.59
N GLY A 333 -8.15 -20.57 16.97
CA GLY A 333 -7.64 -21.76 16.25
C GLY A 333 -6.51 -21.47 15.25
N GLY A 334 -6.31 -20.21 14.86
CA GLY A 334 -5.19 -19.79 14.01
C GLY A 334 -5.35 -20.09 12.51
N TYR A 335 -4.34 -19.72 11.73
CA TYR A 335 -4.18 -20.16 10.34
C TYR A 335 -3.03 -21.14 10.22
N THR A 336 -3.33 -22.35 9.77
CA THR A 336 -2.32 -23.38 9.50
C THR A 336 -2.06 -23.51 8.01
N VAL A 337 -0.79 -23.50 7.63
CA VAL A 337 -0.31 -23.80 6.27
C VAL A 337 0.68 -24.94 6.36
N THR A 338 0.35 -26.07 5.72
CA THR A 338 1.16 -27.29 5.71
C THR A 338 2.12 -27.30 4.52
N ASN A 339 3.17 -28.13 4.59
CA ASN A 339 4.09 -28.40 3.47
C ASN A 339 4.81 -27.17 2.91
N VAL A 340 5.06 -26.16 3.75
CA VAL A 340 5.83 -24.98 3.38
C VAL A 340 7.30 -25.40 3.23
N PRO A 341 7.93 -25.27 2.05
CA PRO A 341 9.29 -25.76 1.88
C PRO A 341 10.26 -24.95 2.74
N VAL A 342 11.19 -25.61 3.42
CA VAL A 342 12.28 -24.97 4.16
C VAL A 342 13.36 -24.57 3.15
N LYS A 343 13.04 -23.56 2.33
CA LYS A 343 13.92 -22.97 1.30
C LYS A 343 13.84 -21.45 1.33
N ALA A 344 14.94 -20.82 0.92
CA ALA A 344 14.99 -19.36 0.81
C ALA A 344 13.90 -18.84 -0.15
N GLY A 345 13.15 -17.82 0.29
CA GLY A 345 12.08 -17.23 -0.51
C GLY A 345 10.81 -18.08 -0.58
N ALA A 346 10.69 -19.16 0.21
CA ALA A 346 9.42 -19.84 0.39
C ALA A 346 8.38 -18.84 0.91
N VAL A 347 7.20 -18.87 0.28
CA VAL A 347 6.10 -17.95 0.55
C VAL A 347 4.98 -18.72 1.23
N VAL A 348 4.45 -18.15 2.30
CA VAL A 348 3.21 -18.58 2.96
C VAL A 348 2.21 -17.45 2.83
N THR A 349 1.02 -17.75 2.32
CA THR A 349 -0.04 -16.76 2.14
C THR A 349 -1.02 -16.83 3.30
N ILE A 350 -1.48 -15.65 3.74
CA ILE A 350 -2.36 -15.50 4.90
C ILE A 350 -3.51 -14.55 4.54
N PRO A 351 -4.78 -14.96 4.67
CA PRO A 351 -5.20 -16.34 4.95
C PRO A 351 -4.77 -17.33 3.83
N PRO A 352 -4.71 -18.65 4.10
CA PRO A 352 -4.18 -19.64 3.16
C PRO A 352 -4.88 -19.70 1.80
N ASP A 353 -6.13 -19.27 1.74
CA ASP A 353 -7.00 -19.23 0.56
C ASP A 353 -7.15 -17.82 -0.04
N ALA A 354 -6.32 -16.84 0.37
CA ALA A 354 -6.28 -15.54 -0.28
C ALA A 354 -5.93 -15.68 -1.78
N PRO A 355 -6.56 -14.89 -2.68
CA PRO A 355 -7.46 -13.77 -2.40
C PRO A 355 -8.94 -14.18 -2.22
N GLY A 356 -9.26 -15.49 -2.22
CA GLY A 356 -10.63 -16.00 -2.03
C GLY A 356 -11.22 -15.68 -0.66
N SER A 357 -10.37 -15.48 0.35
CA SER A 357 -10.75 -14.92 1.66
C SER A 357 -9.80 -13.82 2.12
N THR A 358 -10.17 -13.18 3.23
CA THR A 358 -9.41 -12.09 3.86
C THR A 358 -9.30 -12.35 5.36
N LEU A 359 -8.27 -11.78 5.98
CA LEU A 359 -8.20 -11.65 7.43
C LEU A 359 -9.46 -10.93 7.96
N PRO A 360 -9.93 -11.29 9.17
CA PRO A 360 -10.94 -10.52 9.89
C PRO A 360 -10.59 -9.03 9.96
N ASP A 361 -11.63 -8.19 9.94
CA ASP A 361 -11.48 -6.76 10.11
C ASP A 361 -10.84 -6.43 11.48
N ALA A 362 -9.80 -5.59 11.47
CA ALA A 362 -9.30 -4.96 12.68
C ALA A 362 -10.18 -3.74 12.96
N VAL A 363 -10.81 -3.69 14.13
CA VAL A 363 -11.80 -2.69 14.51
C VAL A 363 -11.37 -1.95 15.76
N PHE A 364 -11.23 -0.64 15.63
CA PHE A 364 -10.85 0.26 16.71
C PHE A 364 -11.90 1.36 16.88
N THR A 365 -11.90 1.99 18.05
CA THR A 365 -12.73 3.15 18.38
C THR A 365 -11.86 4.40 18.36
N ALA A 366 -12.27 5.39 17.58
CA ALA A 366 -11.56 6.65 17.42
C ALA A 366 -11.46 7.40 18.76
N GLY A 367 -10.25 7.87 19.08
CA GLY A 367 -9.98 8.70 20.25
C GLY A 367 -10.44 10.15 20.10
N GLN A 368 -9.59 11.08 20.50
CA GLN A 368 -9.94 12.49 20.64
C GLN A 368 -10.10 13.20 19.28
N SER A 369 -11.12 14.04 19.18
CA SER A 369 -11.34 14.96 18.05
C SER A 369 -10.11 15.83 17.76
N GLY A 370 -9.84 16.06 16.47
CA GLY A 370 -8.71 16.87 16.00
C GLY A 370 -7.37 16.15 15.96
N SER A 371 -7.34 14.85 16.29
CA SER A 371 -6.13 14.02 16.20
C SER A 371 -6.15 13.08 15.00
N THR A 372 -5.04 12.39 14.76
CA THR A 372 -4.92 11.32 13.77
C THR A 372 -4.62 10.01 14.50
N ALA A 373 -5.46 9.00 14.28
CA ALA A 373 -5.19 7.64 14.71
C ALA A 373 -4.33 6.93 13.66
N LEU A 374 -3.31 6.20 14.10
CA LEU A 374 -2.45 5.41 13.22
C LEU A 374 -2.63 3.94 13.53
N LEU A 375 -2.93 3.14 12.51
CA LEU A 375 -2.93 1.68 12.61
C LEU A 375 -1.58 1.16 12.13
N SER A 376 -0.88 0.43 12.99
CA SER A 376 0.46 -0.13 12.73
C SER A 376 0.45 -1.64 12.90
N LEU A 377 1.33 -2.33 12.19
CA LEU A 377 1.51 -3.76 12.44
C LEU A 377 2.39 -3.93 13.69
N ALA A 378 1.94 -4.76 14.63
CA ALA A 378 2.59 -4.97 15.92
C ALA A 378 3.27 -6.35 15.95
N ASP A 379 3.21 -7.08 17.06
CA ASP A 379 3.85 -8.39 17.21
C ASP A 379 3.05 -9.52 16.54
N ALA A 380 3.73 -10.63 16.29
CA ALA A 380 3.15 -11.85 15.75
C ALA A 380 3.70 -13.07 16.48
N ALA A 381 2.94 -14.16 16.54
CA ALA A 381 3.37 -15.41 17.17
C ALA A 381 2.64 -16.62 16.58
N GLY A 382 3.23 -17.79 16.76
CA GLY A 382 2.67 -19.04 16.28
C GLY A 382 3.57 -20.22 16.58
N ASN A 383 3.34 -21.31 15.87
CA ASN A 383 4.10 -22.54 15.95
C ASN A 383 4.59 -22.97 14.56
N ALA A 384 5.79 -23.53 14.50
CA ALA A 384 6.35 -24.16 13.31
C ALA A 384 6.74 -25.61 13.62
N SER A 385 6.18 -26.55 12.88
CA SER A 385 6.55 -27.98 12.93
C SER A 385 7.45 -28.27 11.74
N LEU A 386 8.74 -28.54 11.99
CA LEU A 386 9.72 -28.96 11.00
C LEU A 386 9.58 -30.45 10.71
N ARG A 387 9.58 -30.80 9.42
CA ARG A 387 9.37 -32.16 8.93
C ARG A 387 10.43 -32.58 7.93
N ASP A 388 10.73 -33.87 7.90
CA ASP A 388 11.63 -34.46 6.91
C ASP A 388 10.89 -34.75 5.59
N ALA A 389 11.59 -35.29 4.60
CA ALA A 389 11.00 -35.60 3.29
C ALA A 389 9.93 -36.71 3.34
N ASP A 390 9.91 -37.52 4.39
CA ASP A 390 8.96 -38.61 4.61
C ASP A 390 7.75 -38.17 5.48
N ASP A 391 7.62 -36.87 5.73
CA ASP A 391 6.56 -36.25 6.54
C ASP A 391 6.60 -36.64 8.04
N ASN A 392 7.77 -37.08 8.53
CA ASN A 392 7.96 -37.27 9.97
C ASN A 392 8.24 -35.92 10.63
N GLU A 393 7.55 -35.64 11.74
CA GLU A 393 7.85 -34.47 12.56
C GLU A 393 9.20 -34.63 13.24
N ILE A 394 10.11 -33.71 12.93
CA ILE A 394 11.44 -33.64 13.54
C ILE A 394 11.36 -32.82 14.83
N LEU A 395 10.67 -31.67 14.77
CA LEU A 395 10.64 -30.70 15.86
C LEU A 395 9.47 -29.72 15.68
N ALA A 396 8.67 -29.53 16.73
CA ALA A 396 7.69 -28.45 16.83
C ALA A 396 8.23 -27.32 17.71
N ILE A 397 8.11 -26.07 17.27
CA ILE A 397 8.73 -24.91 17.91
C ILE A 397 7.77 -23.73 17.88
N ASP A 398 7.53 -23.13 19.04
CA ASP A 398 6.83 -21.85 19.11
C ASP A 398 7.76 -20.72 18.68
N PHE A 399 7.21 -19.77 17.93
CA PHE A 399 7.92 -18.56 17.53
C PHE A 399 7.18 -17.32 17.99
N THR A 400 7.97 -16.30 18.34
CA THR A 400 7.48 -14.96 18.61
C THR A 400 8.28 -13.97 17.77
N CYS A 401 7.58 -12.98 17.23
CA CYS A 401 8.14 -11.94 16.41
C CYS A 401 7.78 -10.61 17.08
N ALA A 402 8.78 -9.93 17.63
CA ALA A 402 8.56 -8.66 18.32
C ALA A 402 8.08 -7.58 17.34
N ALA A 403 7.20 -6.71 17.81
CA ALA A 403 6.81 -5.52 17.04
C ALA A 403 8.03 -4.69 16.66
N LEU A 404 7.93 -3.99 15.53
CA LEU A 404 8.96 -3.01 15.16
C LEU A 404 9.01 -1.87 16.18
N ASP A 405 10.21 -1.44 16.53
CA ASP A 405 10.44 -0.24 17.34
C ASP A 405 11.26 0.79 16.53
N PRO A 406 10.71 2.00 16.27
CA PRO A 406 9.31 2.38 16.49
C PRO A 406 8.36 1.63 15.53
N LEU A 407 7.07 1.56 15.91
CA LEU A 407 6.00 0.95 15.11
C LEU A 407 5.87 1.63 13.75
N VAL A 408 5.53 0.86 12.71
CA VAL A 408 5.38 1.36 11.33
C VAL A 408 3.89 1.43 10.96
N PRO A 409 3.33 2.63 10.77
CA PRO A 409 1.91 2.86 10.52
C PRO A 409 1.54 2.55 9.08
N VAL A 410 0.52 1.72 8.89
CA VAL A 410 0.00 1.35 7.57
C VAL A 410 -1.10 2.31 7.11
N PHE A 411 -1.94 2.79 8.04
CA PHE A 411 -3.06 3.67 7.70
C PHE A 411 -3.29 4.76 8.76
N PRO A 412 -3.33 6.03 8.35
CA PRO A 412 -3.84 7.10 9.19
C PRO A 412 -5.35 7.32 9.03
N TYR A 413 -6.01 7.65 10.14
CA TYR A 413 -7.43 8.00 10.24
C TYR A 413 -7.58 9.35 10.94
N ASP A 414 -8.19 10.31 10.26
CA ASP A 414 -8.47 11.61 10.83
C ASP A 414 -9.70 11.55 11.73
N ILE A 415 -9.60 12.13 12.93
CA ILE A 415 -10.69 12.17 13.91
C ILE A 415 -11.32 13.57 13.90
N ALA A 416 -12.62 13.62 13.58
CA ALA A 416 -13.37 14.83 13.28
C ALA A 416 -13.65 15.72 14.49
#